data_AF-A0AA42Y0W3-F1
#
_entry.id   AF-A0AA42Y0W3-F1
#
_cell.length_a   1.000
_cell.length_b   1.000
_cell.length_c   1.000
_cell.angle_alpha   90.00
_cell.angle_beta   90.00
_cell.angle_gamma   90.00
#
_symmetry.space_group_name_H-M   'P 1'
#
loop_
_entity.id
_entity.type
_entity.pdbx_description
1 polymer ?
#
loop_
_entity_poly.entity_id
_entity_poly.type
_entity_poly.pdbx_seq_one_letter_code
_entity_poly.pdbx_strand_id
1 'polypeptide(L)'
;MTQRGRAIWPWALLPVVLLAAMAVVFGQSGLVQFMRRGVPPVEELTFERVTLKPDVITVGIVNGGPDPVTVVQVLVDEAFWAFSIEPGSRIPRLGRATIEIPYPWVPNERHEIMVLTSTGLTFAHEIPVATETPSADLRFFAVFALIGLYVGVIPVAIGLLWYPMLRRLDRRWVDFALALTIGLLVFLGVDALHEALETAAQVAGAFQGTLVVAVGALGAVLVLQMASGGSLKRGGVEGRRMVALLVALGIGLHNLGEGLAIGAAYSLGEAALGAFLIVGFMLHNTTEGLGIVAPIARDEPRIMTLAGLGLLAGGPTILGAWVGGLAYSPLYATFFLAVGAGAMAQVVMALYRVLGSEAVGGAWTPLNAGAVLVGMLVMYATGLLVA
;
A
#
# COMPACT_ATOMS: atom_id res chain seq x y z
N MET A 1 34.29 -12.48 26.23
CA MET A 1 33.46 -11.27 26.06
C MET A 1 33.68 -10.38 27.28
N THR A 2 34.66 -9.49 27.17
CA THR A 2 35.34 -8.82 28.29
C THR A 2 34.74 -7.44 28.59
N GLN A 3 34.98 -6.94 29.81
CA GLN A 3 34.38 -5.77 30.48
C GLN A 3 34.33 -4.42 29.72
N ARG A 4 34.79 -4.31 28.47
CA ARG A 4 34.71 -3.08 27.67
C ARG A 4 33.31 -2.74 27.17
N GLY A 5 32.36 -3.69 27.13
CA GLY A 5 31.00 -3.47 26.62
C GLY A 5 30.09 -2.60 27.51
N ARG A 6 30.36 -2.50 28.83
CA ARG A 6 29.53 -1.71 29.76
C ARG A 6 29.89 -0.23 29.81
N ALA A 7 31.12 0.14 29.45
CA ALA A 7 31.61 1.51 29.49
C ALA A 7 31.23 2.36 28.26
N ILE A 8 30.60 1.76 27.23
CA ILE A 8 30.27 2.43 25.95
C ILE A 8 28.85 3.02 25.99
N TRP A 9 27.93 2.41 26.73
CA TRP A 9 26.55 2.87 26.87
C TRP A 9 26.41 4.30 27.41
N PRO A 10 27.20 4.76 28.40
CA PRO A 10 27.13 6.16 28.85
C PRO A 10 27.51 7.14 27.74
N TRP A 11 28.50 6.80 26.91
CA TRP A 11 28.93 7.63 25.78
C TRP A 11 27.96 7.57 24.60
N ALA A 12 27.26 6.45 24.40
CA ALA A 12 26.20 6.33 23.40
C ALA A 12 24.92 7.09 23.81
N LEU A 13 24.61 7.14 25.10
CA LEU A 13 23.46 7.86 25.64
C LEU A 13 23.71 9.35 25.81
N LEU A 14 24.96 9.77 26.03
CA LEU A 14 25.31 11.18 26.26
C LEU A 14 24.80 12.12 25.13
N PRO A 15 25.00 11.85 23.82
CA PRO A 15 24.42 12.68 22.76
C PRO A 15 22.90 12.74 22.81
N VAL A 16 22.22 11.63 23.10
CA VAL A 16 20.75 11.57 23.19
C VAL A 16 20.24 12.40 24.36
N VAL A 17 20.90 12.30 25.52
CA VAL A 17 20.58 13.10 26.71
C VAL A 17 20.85 14.58 26.47
N LEU A 18 21.98 14.94 25.85
CA LEU A 18 22.30 16.33 25.51
C LEU A 18 21.31 16.91 24.48
N LEU A 19 20.92 16.12 23.47
CA LEU A 19 19.89 16.52 22.51
C LEU A 19 18.53 16.71 23.20
N ALA A 20 18.13 15.81 24.10
CA ALA A 20 16.90 15.94 24.87
C ALA A 20 16.94 17.19 25.77
N ALA A 21 18.05 17.42 26.47
CA ALA A 21 18.25 18.62 27.29
C ALA A 21 18.20 19.90 26.44
N MET A 22 18.87 19.92 25.30
CA MET A 22 18.83 21.03 24.35
C MET A 22 17.41 21.28 23.84
N ALA A 23 16.65 20.23 23.52
CA ALA A 23 15.25 20.34 23.08
C ALA A 23 14.35 20.92 24.18
N VAL A 24 14.54 20.51 25.44
CA VAL A 24 13.79 21.06 26.59
C VAL A 24 14.13 22.54 26.80
N VAL A 25 15.43 22.90 26.82
CA VAL A 25 15.87 24.29 26.95
C VAL A 25 15.32 25.14 25.81
N PHE A 26 15.41 24.65 24.57
CA PHE A 26 14.87 25.34 23.40
C PHE A 26 13.35 25.53 23.50
N GLY A 27 12.61 24.49 23.89
CA GLY A 27 11.15 24.55 24.07
C GLY A 27 10.71 25.53 25.17
N GLN A 28 11.52 25.69 26.22
CA GLN A 28 11.25 26.61 27.34
C GLN A 28 11.78 28.03 27.12
N SER A 29 12.74 28.23 26.21
CA SER A 29 13.40 29.52 25.98
C SER A 29 12.51 30.63 25.41
N GLY A 30 11.27 30.30 25.00
CA GLY A 30 10.38 31.23 24.30
C GLY A 30 10.84 31.58 22.88
N LEU A 31 11.95 31.04 22.39
CA LEU A 31 12.51 31.35 21.07
C LEU A 31 11.54 31.00 19.94
N VAL A 32 10.80 29.89 20.06
CA VAL A 32 9.75 29.50 19.11
C VAL A 32 8.61 30.52 19.09
N GLN A 33 8.16 30.98 20.25
CA GLN A 33 7.11 31.99 20.37
C GLN A 33 7.56 33.34 19.82
N PHE A 34 8.83 33.69 20.02
CA PHE A 34 9.44 34.88 19.45
C PHE A 34 9.50 34.81 17.92
N MET A 35 9.95 33.70 17.34
CA MET A 35 9.99 33.52 15.88
C MET A 35 8.60 33.47 15.23
N ARG A 36 7.57 33.04 15.97
CA ARG A 36 6.19 32.98 15.49
C ARG A 36 5.39 34.27 15.73
N ARG A 37 6.00 35.30 16.31
CA ARG A 37 5.31 36.55 16.61
C ARG A 37 4.85 37.23 15.31
N GLY A 38 3.54 37.42 15.17
CA GLY A 38 2.94 38.02 13.97
C GLY A 38 2.71 37.07 12.80
N VAL A 39 2.98 35.77 12.98
CA VAL A 39 2.68 34.72 11.99
C VAL A 39 1.32 34.09 12.36
N PRO A 40 0.36 33.98 11.42
CA PRO A 40 -0.90 33.30 11.67
C PRO A 40 -0.67 31.81 12.02
N PRO A 41 -1.59 31.18 12.77
CA PRO A 41 -1.48 29.75 13.06
C PRO A 41 -1.47 28.94 11.76
N VAL A 42 -0.65 27.89 11.73
CA VAL A 42 -0.62 26.97 10.60
C VAL A 42 -1.61 25.85 10.89
N GLU A 43 -2.80 25.98 10.33
CA GLU A 43 -3.88 25.01 10.45
C GLU A 43 -3.88 24.05 9.26
N GLU A 44 -4.01 22.76 9.54
CA GLU A 44 -4.13 21.74 8.51
C GLU A 44 -5.06 20.65 9.03
N LEU A 45 -6.27 20.59 8.50
CA LEU A 45 -7.22 19.51 8.76
C LEU A 45 -7.26 18.58 7.57
N THR A 46 -7.09 17.29 7.84
CA THR A 46 -7.19 16.23 6.84
C THR A 46 -8.37 15.35 7.17
N PHE A 47 -9.16 15.03 6.15
CA PHE A 47 -10.29 14.11 6.24
C PHE A 47 -9.73 12.68 6.18
N GLU A 48 -9.88 11.90 7.25
CA GLU A 48 -9.40 10.51 7.30
C GLU A 48 -10.46 9.54 6.77
N ARG A 49 -11.74 9.78 7.08
CA ARG A 49 -12.84 8.88 6.72
C ARG A 49 -14.17 9.60 6.70
N VAL A 50 -15.00 9.31 5.70
CA VAL A 50 -16.41 9.71 5.67
C VAL A 50 -17.27 8.46 5.64
N THR A 51 -18.32 8.44 6.45
CA THR A 51 -19.33 7.38 6.42
C THR A 51 -20.72 7.96 6.28
N LEU A 52 -21.50 7.38 5.39
CA LEU A 52 -22.88 7.74 5.11
C LEU A 52 -23.78 6.65 5.70
N LYS A 53 -24.63 7.04 6.65
CA LYS A 53 -25.76 6.26 7.16
C LYS A 53 -27.05 7.00 6.80
N PRO A 54 -28.22 6.35 6.80
CA PRO A 54 -29.47 7.03 6.55
C PRO A 54 -29.59 8.31 7.41
N ASP A 55 -29.83 9.44 6.75
CA ASP A 55 -29.99 10.78 7.33
C ASP A 55 -28.80 11.35 8.12
N VAL A 56 -27.63 10.73 8.07
CA VAL A 56 -26.44 11.16 8.82
C VAL A 56 -25.16 10.99 7.99
N ILE A 57 -24.35 12.05 7.95
CA ILE A 57 -22.98 12.01 7.46
C ILE A 57 -22.03 12.12 8.66
N THR A 58 -21.11 11.15 8.79
CA THR A 58 -20.07 11.18 9.82
C THR A 58 -18.71 11.36 9.18
N VAL A 59 -17.93 12.33 9.67
CA VAL A 59 -16.65 12.74 9.12
C VAL A 59 -15.57 12.66 10.20
N GLY A 60 -14.60 11.78 10.00
CA GLY A 60 -13.38 11.71 10.80
C GLY A 60 -12.31 12.65 10.26
N ILE A 61 -11.81 13.54 11.12
CA ILE A 61 -10.77 14.52 10.79
C ILE A 61 -9.57 14.38 11.72
N VAL A 62 -8.39 14.70 11.21
CA VAL A 62 -7.13 14.76 11.97
C VAL A 62 -6.43 16.09 11.73
N ASN A 63 -5.82 16.64 12.78
CA ASN A 63 -4.99 17.83 12.68
C ASN A 63 -3.55 17.46 12.30
N GLY A 64 -3.22 17.67 11.02
CA GLY A 64 -1.87 17.53 10.47
C GLY A 64 -0.95 18.72 10.75
N GLY A 65 -1.51 19.83 11.21
CA GLY A 65 -0.80 21.08 11.42
C GLY A 65 -0.01 21.11 12.73
N PRO A 66 0.97 22.01 12.86
CA PRO A 66 1.72 22.20 14.10
C PRO A 66 0.88 22.88 15.20
N ASP A 67 -0.16 23.62 14.83
CA ASP A 67 -0.99 24.43 15.74
C ASP A 67 -2.37 23.78 15.98
N PRO A 68 -2.97 23.95 17.16
CA PRO A 68 -4.31 23.42 17.43
C PRO A 68 -5.35 24.15 16.57
N VAL A 69 -6.24 23.38 15.93
CA VAL A 69 -7.32 23.90 15.09
C VAL A 69 -8.62 23.88 15.86
N THR A 70 -9.45 24.93 15.75
CA THR A 70 -10.80 24.93 16.35
C THR A 70 -11.85 25.00 15.25
N VAL A 71 -12.65 23.93 15.11
CA VAL A 71 -13.78 23.86 14.19
C VAL A 71 -14.93 24.69 14.77
N VAL A 72 -15.47 25.62 13.98
CA VAL A 72 -16.58 26.49 14.42
C VAL A 72 -17.86 26.23 13.66
N GLN A 73 -17.78 25.78 12.41
CA GLN A 73 -18.96 25.53 11.60
C GLN A 73 -18.70 24.48 10.51
N VAL A 74 -19.76 23.83 10.06
CA VAL A 74 -19.77 22.93 8.91
C VAL A 74 -20.81 23.38 7.89
N LEU A 75 -20.46 23.26 6.62
CA LEU A 75 -21.37 23.45 5.49
C LEU A 75 -21.48 22.14 4.72
N VAL A 76 -22.68 21.85 4.22
CA VAL A 76 -22.95 20.78 3.26
C VAL A 76 -23.60 21.43 2.05
N ASP A 77 -22.99 21.27 0.87
CA ASP A 77 -23.45 21.89 -0.38
C ASP A 77 -23.70 23.40 -0.25
N GLU A 78 -22.68 24.11 0.25
CA GLU A 78 -22.70 25.57 0.49
C GLU A 78 -23.73 26.06 1.54
N ALA A 79 -24.50 25.16 2.15
CA ALA A 79 -25.46 25.49 3.19
C ALA A 79 -24.89 25.25 4.59
N PHE A 80 -25.05 26.23 5.49
CA PHE A 80 -24.74 26.04 6.91
C PHE A 80 -25.63 24.97 7.53
N TRP A 81 -25.01 24.01 8.22
CA TRP A 81 -25.75 22.90 8.84
C TRP A 81 -25.40 22.73 10.31
N ALA A 82 -26.30 22.09 11.05
CA ALA A 82 -26.04 21.69 12.43
C ALA A 82 -25.05 20.52 12.46
N PHE A 83 -24.18 20.46 13.46
CA PHE A 83 -23.26 19.35 13.64
C PHE A 83 -22.96 19.14 15.13
N SER A 84 -22.52 17.93 15.47
CA SER A 84 -21.85 17.62 16.74
C SER A 84 -20.40 17.22 16.45
N ILE A 85 -19.51 17.43 17.42
CA ILE A 85 -18.10 17.04 17.29
C ILE A 85 -17.57 16.43 18.59
N GLU A 86 -16.95 15.25 18.48
CA GLU A 86 -16.34 14.54 19.59
C GLU A 86 -14.85 14.30 19.33
N PRO A 87 -13.95 14.38 20.34
CA PRO A 87 -14.22 14.69 21.76
C PRO A 87 -14.45 16.19 22.04
N GLY A 88 -14.22 17.06 21.06
CA GLY A 88 -14.48 18.49 21.17
C GLY A 88 -14.03 19.28 19.94
N SER A 89 -14.44 20.54 19.84
CA SER A 89 -14.19 21.39 18.67
C SER A 89 -12.74 21.83 18.49
N ARG A 90 -11.95 21.81 19.57
CA ARG A 90 -10.52 22.16 19.56
C ARG A 90 -9.67 20.91 19.43
N ILE A 91 -9.03 20.75 18.28
CA ILE A 91 -8.27 19.58 17.89
C ILE A 91 -6.77 19.89 18.03
N PRO A 92 -6.06 19.30 19.02
CA PRO A 92 -4.63 19.51 19.17
C PRO A 92 -3.86 18.90 17.99
N ARG A 93 -2.58 19.26 17.83
CA ARG A 93 -1.68 18.63 16.84
C ARG A 93 -1.72 17.10 16.98
N LEU A 94 -1.87 16.38 15.86
CA LEU A 94 -2.07 14.92 15.80
C LEU A 94 -3.34 14.40 16.49
N GLY A 95 -4.19 15.32 16.97
CA GLY A 95 -5.49 15.00 17.53
C GLY A 95 -6.49 14.62 16.44
N ARG A 96 -7.44 13.76 16.81
CA ARG A 96 -8.55 13.34 15.96
C ARG A 96 -9.87 13.83 16.54
N ALA A 97 -10.81 14.12 15.67
CA ALA A 97 -12.19 14.37 16.03
C ALA A 97 -13.15 13.75 15.00
N THR A 98 -14.35 13.43 15.45
CA THR A 98 -15.44 12.94 14.60
C THR A 98 -16.53 13.98 14.60
N ILE A 99 -16.90 14.46 13.41
CA ILE A 99 -18.01 15.37 13.16
C ILE A 99 -19.20 14.52 12.71
N GLU A 100 -20.34 14.69 13.35
CA GLU A 100 -21.60 14.07 12.94
C GLU A 100 -22.57 15.15 12.47
N ILE A 101 -23.08 14.98 11.26
CA ILE A 101 -23.91 15.94 10.53
C ILE A 101 -25.24 15.25 10.23
N PRO A 102 -26.35 15.59 10.92
CA PRO A 102 -27.67 15.01 10.65
C PRO A 102 -28.24 15.60 9.35
N TYR A 103 -27.75 15.12 8.21
CA TYR A 103 -28.06 15.61 6.88
C TYR A 103 -28.75 14.52 6.04
N PRO A 104 -29.97 14.78 5.52
CA PRO A 104 -30.72 13.83 4.70
C PRO A 104 -30.18 13.78 3.27
N TRP A 105 -29.00 13.18 3.09
CA TRP A 105 -28.36 13.02 1.78
C TRP A 105 -29.17 12.10 0.87
N VAL A 106 -29.01 12.31 -0.44
CA VAL A 106 -29.73 11.56 -1.47
C VAL A 106 -28.76 10.58 -2.15
N PRO A 107 -29.12 9.30 -2.30
CA PRO A 107 -28.26 8.33 -2.97
C PRO A 107 -27.90 8.72 -4.40
N ASN A 108 -26.63 8.52 -4.76
CA ASN A 108 -26.03 8.82 -6.07
C ASN A 108 -25.92 10.32 -6.41
N GLU A 109 -26.11 11.22 -5.44
CA GLU A 109 -25.80 12.64 -5.60
C GLU A 109 -24.37 12.94 -5.17
N ARG A 110 -23.78 13.98 -5.77
CA ARG A 110 -22.51 14.56 -5.33
C ARG A 110 -22.79 15.49 -4.16
N HIS A 111 -22.00 15.38 -3.10
CA HIS A 111 -22.03 16.31 -1.97
C HIS A 111 -20.64 16.89 -1.70
N GLU A 112 -20.59 18.10 -1.17
CA GLU A 112 -19.36 18.71 -0.67
C GLU A 112 -19.53 19.11 0.80
N ILE A 113 -18.58 18.69 1.63
CA ILE A 113 -18.51 19.05 3.05
C ILE A 113 -17.40 20.06 3.22
N MET A 114 -17.73 21.22 3.78
CA MET A 114 -16.75 22.25 4.10
C MET A 114 -16.70 22.51 5.60
N VAL A 115 -15.52 22.37 6.18
CA VAL A 115 -15.25 22.65 7.60
C VAL A 115 -14.63 24.04 7.72
N LEU A 116 -15.26 24.91 8.51
CA LEU A 116 -14.78 26.26 8.80
C LEU A 116 -14.13 26.32 10.19
N THR A 117 -12.96 26.95 10.27
CA THR A 117 -12.22 27.11 11.53
C THR A 117 -12.40 28.49 12.15
N SER A 118 -11.99 28.64 13.41
CA SER A 118 -12.08 29.92 14.15
C SER A 118 -11.25 31.06 13.54
N THR A 119 -10.29 30.75 12.66
CA THR A 119 -9.49 31.74 11.95
C THR A 119 -10.06 32.11 10.59
N GLY A 120 -11.16 31.47 10.18
CA GLY A 120 -11.81 31.68 8.89
C GLY A 120 -11.25 30.84 7.74
N LEU A 121 -10.34 29.90 8.02
CA LEU A 121 -9.88 28.94 7.02
C LEU A 121 -10.93 27.86 6.77
N THR A 122 -11.01 27.41 5.53
CA THR A 122 -11.93 26.36 5.10
C THR A 122 -11.17 25.14 4.58
N PHE A 123 -11.69 23.97 4.93
CA PHE A 123 -11.20 22.67 4.46
C PHE A 123 -12.37 21.94 3.83
N ALA A 124 -12.28 21.63 2.54
CA ALA A 124 -13.35 20.98 1.80
C ALA A 124 -13.04 19.49 1.57
N HIS A 125 -14.08 18.68 1.51
CA HIS A 125 -14.04 17.29 1.13
C HIS A 125 -15.21 16.97 0.21
N GLU A 126 -14.90 16.41 -0.94
CA GLU A 126 -15.89 16.00 -1.92
C GLU A 126 -16.31 14.55 -1.67
N ILE A 127 -17.62 14.31 -1.74
CA ILE A 127 -18.24 12.99 -1.86
C ILE A 127 -18.73 12.90 -3.31
N PRO A 128 -17.98 12.24 -4.21
CA PRO A 128 -18.32 12.23 -5.63
C PRO A 128 -19.68 11.59 -5.91
N VAL A 129 -19.99 10.50 -5.19
CA VAL A 129 -21.24 9.75 -5.30
C VAL A 129 -21.65 9.27 -3.91
N ALA A 130 -22.75 9.79 -3.39
CA ALA A 130 -23.26 9.42 -2.08
C ALA A 130 -23.85 8.01 -2.08
N THR A 131 -23.17 7.07 -1.44
CA THR A 131 -23.66 5.70 -1.23
C THR A 131 -23.60 5.32 0.23
N GLU A 132 -24.59 4.58 0.71
CA GLU A 132 -24.59 4.10 2.09
C GLU A 132 -23.32 3.29 2.36
N THR A 133 -22.60 3.66 3.41
CA THR A 133 -21.36 2.97 3.77
C THR A 133 -21.70 1.54 4.18
N PRO A 134 -21.03 0.53 3.60
CA PRO A 134 -21.34 -0.86 3.89
C PRO A 134 -21.19 -1.19 5.38
N SER A 135 -22.15 -1.93 5.92
CA SER A 135 -22.03 -2.50 7.26
C SER A 135 -21.25 -3.82 7.21
N ALA A 136 -20.50 -4.12 8.27
CA ALA A 136 -19.72 -5.35 8.39
C ALA A 136 -20.63 -6.57 8.67
N ASP A 137 -21.42 -6.96 7.66
CA ASP A 137 -22.30 -8.13 7.71
C ASP A 137 -21.72 -9.32 6.93
N LEU A 138 -22.34 -10.50 7.07
CA LEU A 138 -21.88 -11.72 6.40
C LEU A 138 -21.91 -11.59 4.87
N ARG A 139 -22.86 -10.82 4.34
CA ARG A 139 -23.02 -10.60 2.89
C ARG A 139 -21.86 -9.78 2.35
N PHE A 140 -21.46 -8.71 3.04
CA PHE A 140 -20.29 -7.92 2.76
C PHE A 140 -19.05 -8.81 2.67
N PHE A 141 -18.76 -9.58 3.72
CA PHE A 141 -17.58 -10.45 3.71
C PHE A 141 -17.62 -11.47 2.56
N ALA A 142 -18.79 -12.05 2.26
CA ALA A 142 -18.94 -13.01 1.17
C ALA A 142 -18.73 -12.38 -0.22
N VAL A 143 -19.31 -11.21 -0.49
CA VAL A 143 -19.18 -10.52 -1.79
C VAL A 143 -17.74 -10.08 -2.03
N PHE A 144 -17.10 -9.46 -1.04
CA PHE A 144 -15.71 -9.01 -1.18
C PHE A 144 -14.72 -10.19 -1.22
N ALA A 145 -15.03 -11.30 -0.55
CA ALA A 145 -14.26 -12.53 -0.74
C ALA A 145 -14.40 -13.09 -2.15
N LEU A 146 -15.60 -13.03 -2.74
CA LEU A 146 -15.83 -13.47 -4.11
C LEU A 146 -15.06 -12.57 -5.11
N ILE A 147 -15.10 -11.26 -4.91
CA ILE A 147 -14.32 -10.31 -5.72
C ILE A 147 -12.82 -10.61 -5.60
N GLY A 148 -12.29 -10.73 -4.38
CA GLY A 148 -10.88 -11.06 -4.17
C GLY A 148 -10.49 -12.44 -4.73
N LEU A 149 -11.42 -13.40 -4.76
CA LEU A 149 -11.22 -14.70 -5.40
C LEU A 149 -11.07 -14.57 -6.92
N TYR A 150 -11.93 -13.79 -7.57
CA TYR A 150 -11.90 -13.57 -9.03
C TYR A 150 -10.75 -12.68 -9.49
N VAL A 151 -10.30 -11.75 -8.63
CA VAL A 151 -9.22 -10.82 -8.97
C VAL A 151 -7.84 -11.38 -8.63
N GLY A 152 -7.67 -11.99 -7.45
CA GLY A 152 -6.38 -12.49 -6.97
C GLY A 152 -6.21 -13.99 -7.17
N VAL A 153 -7.00 -14.78 -6.46
CA VAL A 153 -6.75 -16.24 -6.33
C VAL A 153 -6.87 -16.99 -7.67
N ILE A 154 -7.98 -16.80 -8.40
CA ILE A 154 -8.24 -17.51 -9.65
C ILE A 154 -7.22 -17.11 -10.73
N PRO A 155 -6.96 -15.81 -11.00
CA PRO A 155 -5.99 -15.40 -12.01
C PRO A 155 -4.59 -15.90 -11.72
N VAL A 156 -4.11 -15.77 -10.48
CA VAL A 156 -2.79 -16.30 -10.09
C VAL A 156 -2.76 -17.82 -10.33
N ALA A 157 -3.80 -18.55 -9.93
CA ALA A 157 -3.89 -19.99 -10.15
C ALA A 157 -3.90 -20.36 -11.64
N ILE A 158 -4.56 -19.56 -12.49
CA ILE A 158 -4.49 -19.71 -13.95
C ILE A 158 -3.04 -19.51 -14.40
N GLY A 159 -2.35 -18.47 -13.94
CA GLY A 159 -0.94 -18.23 -14.25
C GLY A 159 -0.01 -19.38 -13.86
N LEU A 160 -0.29 -20.10 -12.76
CA LEU A 160 0.48 -21.28 -12.36
C LEU A 160 0.39 -22.43 -13.39
N LEU A 161 -0.64 -22.45 -14.26
CA LEU A 161 -0.80 -23.44 -15.33
C LEU A 161 0.27 -23.31 -16.43
N TRP A 162 1.16 -22.32 -16.38
CA TRP A 162 2.33 -22.22 -17.25
C TRP A 162 3.42 -23.22 -16.86
N TYR A 163 3.38 -23.78 -15.64
CA TYR A 163 4.39 -24.70 -15.13
C TYR A 163 4.65 -25.93 -16.02
N PRO A 164 3.63 -26.70 -16.48
CA PRO A 164 3.86 -27.87 -17.33
C PRO A 164 4.55 -27.54 -18.66
N MET A 165 4.25 -26.36 -19.21
CA MET A 165 4.90 -25.87 -20.42
C MET A 165 6.36 -25.52 -20.14
N LEU A 166 6.64 -24.69 -19.12
CA LEU A 166 7.99 -24.24 -18.77
C LEU A 166 8.93 -25.41 -18.47
N ARG A 167 8.43 -26.46 -17.81
CA ARG A 167 9.22 -27.66 -17.49
C ARG A 167 9.75 -28.37 -18.74
N ARG A 168 9.07 -28.25 -19.88
CA ARG A 168 9.42 -28.91 -21.14
C ARG A 168 10.33 -28.08 -22.05
N LEU A 169 10.46 -26.77 -21.80
CA LEU A 169 11.29 -25.91 -22.63
C LEU A 169 12.78 -26.20 -22.43
N ASP A 170 13.67 -25.63 -23.24
CA ASP A 170 15.13 -25.64 -23.00
C ASP A 170 15.51 -24.62 -21.93
N ARG A 171 16.73 -24.74 -21.36
CA ARG A 171 17.20 -23.84 -20.29
C ARG A 171 17.14 -22.36 -20.70
N ARG A 172 17.57 -22.02 -21.91
CA ARG A 172 17.52 -20.66 -22.48
C ARG A 172 16.14 -20.00 -22.39
N TRP A 173 15.06 -20.78 -22.53
CA TRP A 173 13.70 -20.27 -22.52
C TRP A 173 13.13 -20.14 -21.10
N VAL A 174 13.64 -20.94 -20.16
CA VAL A 174 13.39 -20.74 -18.73
C VAL A 174 14.11 -19.48 -18.25
N ASP A 175 15.35 -19.25 -18.70
CA ASP A 175 16.11 -18.04 -18.42
C ASP A 175 15.38 -16.80 -19.01
N PHE A 176 14.86 -16.91 -20.24
CA PHE A 176 13.98 -15.90 -20.83
C PHE A 176 12.73 -15.64 -19.97
N ALA A 177 12.03 -16.67 -19.52
CA ALA A 177 10.83 -16.51 -18.69
C ALA A 177 11.13 -15.87 -17.32
N LEU A 178 12.27 -16.20 -16.72
CA LEU A 178 12.77 -15.55 -15.51
C LEU A 178 13.09 -14.06 -15.74
N ALA A 179 13.76 -13.74 -16.84
CA ALA A 179 14.07 -12.36 -17.21
C ALA A 179 12.80 -11.56 -17.58
N LEU A 180 11.84 -12.17 -18.26
CA LEU A 180 10.50 -11.63 -18.50
C LEU A 180 9.82 -11.29 -17.18
N THR A 181 9.83 -12.22 -16.22
CA THR A 181 9.28 -12.01 -14.87
C THR A 181 9.94 -10.83 -14.16
N ILE A 182 11.27 -10.69 -14.24
CA ILE A 182 11.96 -9.52 -13.69
C ILE A 182 11.40 -8.23 -14.29
N GLY A 183 11.19 -8.20 -15.60
CA GLY A 183 10.55 -7.05 -16.28
C GLY A 183 9.13 -6.75 -15.77
N LEU A 184 8.29 -7.78 -15.64
CA LEU A 184 6.93 -7.66 -15.09
C LEU A 184 6.96 -7.05 -13.68
N LEU A 185 7.79 -7.62 -12.79
CA LEU A 185 7.86 -7.20 -11.38
C LEU A 185 8.53 -5.82 -11.20
N VAL A 186 9.44 -5.42 -12.08
CA VAL A 186 9.98 -4.05 -12.09
C VAL A 186 8.88 -3.05 -12.40
N PHE A 187 8.05 -3.33 -13.41
CA PHE A 187 6.92 -2.45 -13.73
C PHE A 187 5.94 -2.37 -12.54
N LEU A 188 5.50 -3.53 -12.01
CA LEU A 188 4.60 -3.59 -10.86
C LEU A 188 5.16 -2.88 -9.62
N GLY A 189 6.47 -3.02 -9.37
CA GLY A 189 7.13 -2.33 -8.26
C GLY A 189 7.15 -0.80 -8.42
N VAL A 190 7.28 -0.29 -9.66
CA VAL A 190 7.20 1.14 -9.96
C VAL A 190 5.77 1.64 -9.81
N ASP A 191 4.81 0.88 -10.31
CA ASP A 191 3.38 1.19 -10.22
C ASP A 191 2.91 1.27 -8.75
N ALA A 192 3.20 0.24 -7.96
CA ALA A 192 2.91 0.22 -6.53
C ALA A 192 3.59 1.37 -5.76
N LEU A 193 4.82 1.76 -6.16
CA LEU A 193 5.50 2.91 -5.56
C LEU A 193 4.83 4.22 -5.93
N HIS A 194 4.37 4.35 -7.18
CA HIS A 194 3.63 5.53 -7.65
C HIS A 194 2.32 5.68 -6.89
N GLU A 195 1.52 4.62 -6.79
CA GLU A 195 0.25 4.60 -6.05
C GLU A 195 0.46 4.90 -4.55
N ALA A 196 1.53 4.37 -3.95
CA ALA A 196 1.90 4.68 -2.58
C ALA A 196 2.20 6.18 -2.38
N LEU A 197 2.90 6.82 -3.35
CA LEU A 197 3.22 8.25 -3.30
C LEU A 197 2.00 9.14 -3.56
N GLU A 198 1.09 8.72 -4.41
CA GLU A 198 -0.18 9.41 -4.64
C GLU A 198 -1.07 9.36 -3.40
N THR A 199 -1.25 8.18 -2.81
CA THR A 199 -1.98 8.00 -1.56
C THR A 199 -1.32 8.78 -0.41
N ALA A 200 0.01 8.85 -0.39
CA ALA A 200 0.75 9.61 0.61
C ALA A 200 0.42 11.12 0.60
N ALA A 201 -0.04 11.67 -0.52
CA ALA A 201 -0.46 13.07 -0.60
C ALA A 201 -1.77 13.34 0.16
N GLN A 202 -2.58 12.31 0.41
CA GLN A 202 -3.82 12.39 1.20
C GLN A 202 -3.56 12.17 2.70
N VAL A 203 -2.35 11.78 3.09
CA VAL A 203 -1.97 11.57 4.49
C VAL A 203 -1.72 12.92 5.15
N ALA A 204 -2.28 13.12 6.35
CA ALA A 204 -2.07 14.36 7.10
C ALA A 204 -0.59 14.68 7.29
N GLY A 205 -0.20 15.92 7.03
CA GLY A 205 1.20 16.35 6.93
C GLY A 205 2.07 15.97 8.12
N ALA A 206 1.49 15.96 9.34
CA ALA A 206 2.18 15.53 10.55
C ALA A 206 2.74 14.10 10.50
N PHE A 207 2.11 13.19 9.74
CA PHE A 207 2.58 11.80 9.57
C PHE A 207 3.62 11.65 8.45
N GLN A 208 3.85 12.69 7.64
CA GLN A 208 4.84 12.70 6.57
C GLN A 208 4.70 11.50 5.62
N GLY A 209 3.58 11.44 4.88
CA GLY A 209 3.22 10.29 4.02
C GLY A 209 4.37 9.80 3.13
N THR A 210 5.15 10.69 2.52
CA THR A 210 6.31 10.30 1.69
C THR A 210 7.38 9.53 2.49
N LEU A 211 7.61 9.88 3.76
CA LEU A 211 8.52 9.11 4.62
C LEU A 211 7.92 7.78 5.04
N VAL A 212 6.59 7.68 5.18
CA VAL A 212 5.91 6.40 5.37
C VAL A 212 6.18 5.48 4.18
N VAL A 213 6.14 6.01 2.96
CA VAL A 213 6.51 5.25 1.75
C VAL A 213 7.96 4.79 1.80
N ALA A 214 8.89 5.71 2.09
CA ALA A 214 10.32 5.38 2.15
C ALA A 214 10.62 4.32 3.22
N VAL A 215 10.08 4.48 4.43
CA VAL A 215 10.29 3.53 5.54
C VAL A 215 9.60 2.20 5.27
N GLY A 216 8.38 2.20 4.72
CA GLY A 216 7.64 0.99 4.36
C GLY A 216 8.38 0.16 3.30
N ALA A 217 8.77 0.80 2.20
CA ALA A 217 9.45 0.12 1.09
C ALA A 217 10.85 -0.37 1.49
N LEU A 218 11.69 0.50 2.07
CA LEU A 218 13.03 0.10 2.51
C LEU A 218 12.98 -0.92 3.67
N GLY A 219 12.03 -0.75 4.59
CA GLY A 219 11.79 -1.68 5.68
C GLY A 219 11.44 -3.08 5.17
N ALA A 220 10.53 -3.18 4.20
CA ALA A 220 10.17 -4.44 3.57
C ALA A 220 11.37 -5.11 2.89
N VAL A 221 12.18 -4.35 2.13
CA VAL A 221 13.41 -4.86 1.51
C VAL A 221 14.35 -5.44 2.57
N LEU A 222 14.62 -4.70 3.65
CA LEU A 222 15.56 -5.12 4.69
C LEU A 222 15.07 -6.34 5.46
N VAL A 223 13.79 -6.35 5.85
CA VAL A 223 13.18 -7.46 6.59
C VAL A 223 13.21 -8.74 5.75
N LEU A 224 12.79 -8.67 4.50
CA LEU A 224 12.79 -9.83 3.60
C LEU A 224 14.21 -10.28 3.25
N GLN A 225 15.15 -9.35 3.05
CA GLN A 225 16.56 -9.68 2.80
C GLN A 225 17.21 -10.36 4.01
N MET A 226 16.86 -9.96 5.23
CA MET A 226 17.33 -10.58 6.47
C MET A 226 16.71 -11.98 6.65
N ALA A 227 15.41 -12.12 6.42
CA ALA A 227 14.69 -13.39 6.55
C ALA A 227 15.14 -14.44 5.52
N SER A 228 15.47 -14.01 4.30
CA SER A 228 15.82 -14.92 3.20
C SER A 228 17.32 -15.13 3.01
N GLY A 229 18.18 -14.30 3.62
CA GLY A 229 19.60 -14.22 3.30
C GLY A 229 20.39 -15.52 3.49
N GLY A 230 20.02 -16.35 4.47
CA GLY A 230 20.65 -17.66 4.70
C GLY A 230 20.31 -18.69 3.61
N SER A 231 19.03 -18.77 3.24
CA SER A 231 18.54 -19.73 2.25
C SER A 231 18.92 -19.37 0.81
N LEU A 232 18.94 -18.08 0.47
CA LEU A 232 19.38 -17.61 -0.85
C LEU A 232 20.87 -17.89 -1.11
N LYS A 233 21.70 -18.01 -0.06
CA LYS A 233 23.13 -18.35 -0.18
C LYS A 233 23.39 -19.83 -0.43
N ARG A 234 22.45 -20.73 -0.08
CA ARG A 234 22.64 -22.18 -0.21
C ARG A 234 22.55 -22.68 -1.66
N GLY A 235 21.94 -21.91 -2.56
CA GLY A 235 21.79 -22.25 -3.98
C GLY A 235 20.94 -23.51 -4.24
N GLY A 236 20.84 -23.91 -5.51
CA GLY A 236 20.13 -25.14 -5.91
C GLY A 236 18.62 -25.13 -5.64
N VAL A 237 18.05 -26.32 -5.40
CA VAL A 237 16.59 -26.51 -5.22
C VAL A 237 16.04 -25.73 -4.02
N GLU A 238 16.77 -25.70 -2.90
CA GLU A 238 16.34 -24.96 -1.70
C GLU A 238 16.30 -23.45 -1.97
N GLY A 239 17.32 -22.92 -2.65
CA GLY A 239 17.36 -21.53 -3.08
C GLY A 239 16.21 -21.16 -4.02
N ARG A 240 15.96 -21.97 -5.06
CA ARG A 240 14.86 -21.74 -6.03
C ARG A 240 13.48 -21.77 -5.38
N ARG A 241 13.24 -22.71 -4.46
CA ARG A 241 11.98 -22.77 -3.69
C ARG A 241 11.80 -21.56 -2.78
N MET A 242 12.88 -21.09 -2.14
CA MET A 242 12.84 -19.86 -1.36
C MET A 242 12.52 -18.66 -2.26
N VAL A 243 13.11 -18.58 -3.46
CA VAL A 243 12.77 -17.52 -4.42
C VAL A 243 11.30 -17.58 -4.81
N ALA A 244 10.76 -18.75 -5.15
CA ALA A 244 9.33 -18.89 -5.46
C ALA A 244 8.43 -18.48 -4.29
N LEU A 245 8.82 -18.80 -3.04
CA LEU A 245 8.11 -18.34 -1.84
C LEU A 245 8.16 -16.82 -1.68
N LEU A 246 9.33 -16.21 -1.88
CA LEU A 246 9.48 -14.76 -1.82
C LEU A 246 8.70 -14.06 -2.92
N VAL A 247 8.70 -14.61 -4.14
CA VAL A 247 7.89 -14.12 -5.26
C VAL A 247 6.41 -14.17 -4.88
N ALA A 248 5.92 -15.32 -4.42
CA ALA A 248 4.53 -15.46 -4.00
C ALA A 248 4.15 -14.52 -2.83
N LEU A 249 5.05 -14.33 -1.86
CA LEU A 249 4.83 -13.39 -0.75
C LEU A 249 4.85 -11.93 -1.22
N GLY A 250 5.77 -11.56 -2.10
CA GLY A 250 5.88 -10.20 -2.64
C GLY A 250 4.66 -9.82 -3.47
N ILE A 251 4.22 -10.74 -4.35
CA ILE A 251 2.95 -10.66 -5.05
C ILE A 251 1.80 -10.55 -4.04
N GLY A 252 1.71 -11.43 -3.05
CA GLY A 252 0.68 -11.35 -2.03
C GLY A 252 0.58 -10.01 -1.30
N LEU A 253 1.72 -9.39 -0.98
CA LEU A 253 1.74 -8.07 -0.36
C LEU A 253 1.29 -6.96 -1.32
N HIS A 254 1.54 -7.09 -2.62
CA HIS A 254 1.03 -6.17 -3.64
C HIS A 254 -0.47 -6.36 -3.87
N ASN A 255 -0.95 -7.60 -4.02
CA ASN A 255 -2.37 -7.87 -4.27
C ASN A 255 -3.24 -7.57 -3.04
N LEU A 256 -2.65 -7.48 -1.84
CA LEU A 256 -3.29 -6.88 -0.67
C LEU A 256 -3.67 -5.41 -0.92
N GLY A 257 -2.78 -4.64 -1.55
CA GLY A 257 -3.01 -3.25 -1.97
C GLY A 257 -4.11 -3.14 -3.02
N GLU A 258 -4.09 -3.99 -4.04
CA GLU A 258 -5.18 -4.08 -5.04
C GLU A 258 -6.55 -4.33 -4.40
N GLY A 259 -6.59 -5.28 -3.46
CA GLY A 259 -7.79 -5.55 -2.68
C GLY A 259 -8.25 -4.31 -1.93
N LEU A 260 -7.32 -3.60 -1.27
CA LEU A 260 -7.62 -2.37 -0.55
C LEU A 260 -8.23 -1.30 -1.47
N ALA A 261 -7.66 -1.11 -2.67
CA ALA A 261 -8.15 -0.17 -3.67
C ALA A 261 -9.56 -0.53 -4.16
N ILE A 262 -9.83 -1.80 -4.46
CA ILE A 262 -11.18 -2.27 -4.83
C ILE A 262 -12.18 -2.05 -3.69
N GLY A 263 -11.78 -2.39 -2.46
CA GLY A 263 -12.56 -2.15 -1.25
C GLY A 263 -12.92 -0.68 -1.07
N ALA A 264 -11.92 0.19 -1.21
CA ALA A 264 -12.06 1.63 -1.09
C ALA A 264 -12.98 2.19 -2.17
N ALA A 265 -12.75 1.86 -3.45
CA ALA A 265 -13.56 2.32 -4.57
C ALA A 265 -15.05 1.96 -4.38
N TYR A 266 -15.34 0.76 -3.90
CA TYR A 266 -16.72 0.38 -3.56
C TYR A 266 -17.28 1.21 -2.40
N SER A 267 -16.51 1.41 -1.32
CA SER A 267 -16.97 2.19 -0.16
C SER A 267 -17.20 3.67 -0.45
N LEU A 268 -16.50 4.21 -1.47
CA LEU A 268 -16.61 5.58 -1.95
C LEU A 268 -17.67 5.75 -3.05
N GLY A 269 -18.38 4.68 -3.41
CA GLY A 269 -19.42 4.72 -4.45
C GLY A 269 -18.88 4.78 -5.88
N GLU A 270 -17.58 4.59 -6.09
CA GLU A 270 -16.90 4.69 -7.38
C GLU A 270 -17.01 3.37 -8.18
N ALA A 271 -18.24 2.97 -8.52
CA ALA A 271 -18.51 1.69 -9.16
C ALA A 271 -17.77 1.50 -10.50
N ALA A 272 -17.63 2.57 -11.30
CA ALA A 272 -16.90 2.53 -12.56
C ALA A 272 -15.40 2.27 -12.35
N LEU A 273 -14.79 2.98 -11.39
CA LEU A 273 -13.39 2.75 -11.01
C LEU A 273 -13.22 1.33 -10.48
N GLY A 274 -14.09 0.88 -9.57
CA GLY A 274 -14.03 -0.47 -9.01
C GLY A 274 -14.11 -1.58 -10.08
N ALA A 275 -15.02 -1.46 -11.05
CA ALA A 275 -15.15 -2.43 -12.14
C ALA A 275 -13.90 -2.46 -13.03
N PHE A 276 -13.34 -1.29 -13.32
CA PHE A 276 -12.12 -1.13 -14.11
C PHE A 276 -10.90 -1.74 -13.39
N LEU A 277 -10.71 -1.43 -12.10
CA LEU A 277 -9.65 -2.01 -11.27
C LEU A 277 -9.76 -3.55 -11.25
N ILE A 278 -10.97 -4.10 -11.06
CA ILE A 278 -11.21 -5.55 -11.07
C ILE A 278 -10.71 -6.19 -12.37
N VAL A 279 -11.03 -5.62 -13.53
CA VAL A 279 -10.62 -6.17 -14.83
C VAL A 279 -9.11 -6.05 -15.03
N GLY A 280 -8.53 -4.89 -14.70
CA GLY A 280 -7.10 -4.64 -14.80
C GLY A 280 -6.29 -5.63 -13.97
N PHE A 281 -6.61 -5.67 -12.68
CA PHE A 281 -5.97 -6.53 -11.70
C PHE A 281 -6.09 -8.01 -12.07
N MET A 282 -7.29 -8.44 -12.51
CA MET A 282 -7.49 -9.82 -12.98
C MET A 282 -6.56 -10.19 -14.17
N LEU A 283 -6.39 -9.28 -15.13
CA LEU A 283 -5.56 -9.56 -16.30
C LEU A 283 -4.07 -9.68 -15.94
N HIS A 284 -3.52 -8.76 -15.14
CA HIS A 284 -2.10 -8.85 -14.79
C HIS A 284 -1.80 -9.92 -13.74
N ASN A 285 -2.70 -10.19 -12.79
CA ASN A 285 -2.56 -11.28 -11.82
C ASN A 285 -2.44 -12.66 -12.48
N THR A 286 -2.99 -12.81 -13.69
CA THR A 286 -2.76 -14.00 -14.52
C THR A 286 -1.28 -14.16 -14.92
N THR A 287 -0.59 -13.05 -15.19
CA THR A 287 0.84 -13.07 -15.55
C THR A 287 1.75 -13.29 -14.34
N GLU A 288 1.30 -12.98 -13.13
CA GLU A 288 2.09 -13.14 -11.90
C GLU A 288 2.34 -14.61 -11.53
N GLY A 289 1.40 -15.49 -11.86
CA GLY A 289 1.57 -16.93 -11.67
C GLY A 289 2.78 -17.49 -12.43
N LEU A 290 3.13 -16.91 -13.58
CA LEU A 290 4.37 -17.23 -14.32
C LEU A 290 5.60 -16.94 -13.45
N GLY A 291 5.61 -15.81 -12.73
CA GLY A 291 6.73 -15.41 -11.90
C GLY A 291 6.97 -16.33 -10.72
N ILE A 292 5.92 -16.94 -10.18
CA ILE A 292 6.01 -17.93 -9.10
C ILE A 292 6.63 -19.23 -9.62
N VAL A 293 6.23 -19.69 -10.82
CA VAL A 293 6.65 -21.00 -11.33
C VAL A 293 7.97 -20.97 -12.09
N ALA A 294 8.38 -19.83 -12.65
CA ALA A 294 9.61 -19.72 -13.44
C ALA A 294 10.88 -20.13 -12.65
N PRO A 295 11.08 -19.71 -11.38
CA PRO A 295 12.24 -20.13 -10.57
C PRO A 295 12.26 -21.63 -10.30
N ILE A 296 11.11 -22.29 -10.25
CA ILE A 296 10.99 -23.71 -9.89
C ILE A 296 10.59 -24.59 -11.09
N ALA A 297 10.71 -24.07 -12.32
CA ALA A 297 10.28 -24.76 -13.54
C ALA A 297 11.00 -26.10 -13.79
N ARG A 298 12.21 -26.26 -13.26
CA ARG A 298 13.01 -27.49 -13.34
C ARG A 298 12.91 -28.39 -12.12
N ASP A 299 12.23 -27.90 -11.09
CA ASP A 299 11.99 -28.69 -9.90
C ASP A 299 10.72 -29.52 -10.09
N GLU A 300 10.49 -30.47 -9.19
CA GLU A 300 9.26 -31.28 -9.16
C GLU A 300 8.41 -30.90 -7.93
N PRO A 301 7.85 -29.66 -7.88
CA PRO A 301 6.97 -29.27 -6.78
C PRO A 301 5.71 -30.13 -6.78
N ARG A 302 5.22 -30.43 -5.57
CA ARG A 302 3.91 -31.05 -5.40
C ARG A 302 2.83 -30.05 -5.78
N ILE A 303 1.69 -30.52 -6.29
CA ILE A 303 0.54 -29.65 -6.62
C ILE A 303 0.10 -28.83 -5.41
N MET A 304 0.14 -29.41 -4.20
CA MET A 304 -0.18 -28.68 -2.96
C MET A 304 0.80 -27.54 -2.66
N THR A 305 2.07 -27.66 -3.07
CA THR A 305 3.03 -26.56 -2.97
C THR A 305 2.67 -25.44 -3.93
N LEU A 306 2.31 -25.75 -5.18
CA LEU A 306 1.85 -24.75 -6.14
C LEU A 306 0.55 -24.08 -5.69
N ALA A 307 -0.42 -24.85 -5.20
CA ALA A 307 -1.66 -24.32 -4.63
C ALA A 307 -1.39 -23.41 -3.42
N GLY A 308 -0.48 -23.80 -2.53
CA GLY A 308 -0.07 -22.98 -1.39
C GLY A 308 0.60 -21.66 -1.81
N LEU A 309 1.47 -21.68 -2.82
CA LEU A 309 2.09 -20.47 -3.37
C LEU A 309 1.06 -19.57 -4.06
N GLY A 310 0.13 -20.15 -4.84
CA GLY A 310 -0.96 -19.41 -5.47
C GLY A 310 -1.90 -18.77 -4.45
N LEU A 311 -2.23 -19.46 -3.37
CA LEU A 311 -3.03 -18.90 -2.27
C LEU A 311 -2.28 -17.81 -1.50
N LEU A 312 -0.96 -17.96 -1.30
CA LEU A 312 -0.14 -16.93 -0.66
C LEU A 312 -0.09 -15.64 -1.50
N ALA A 313 -0.06 -15.77 -2.83
CA ALA A 313 -0.03 -14.66 -3.76
C ALA A 313 -1.42 -14.03 -3.98
N GLY A 314 -2.46 -14.80 -4.26
CA GLY A 314 -3.79 -14.26 -4.58
C GLY A 314 -4.75 -14.10 -3.39
N GLY A 315 -4.54 -14.85 -2.30
CA GLY A 315 -5.40 -14.79 -1.11
C GLY A 315 -5.43 -13.44 -0.41
N PRO A 316 -4.32 -12.71 -0.28
CA PRO A 316 -4.30 -11.39 0.33
C PRO A 316 -5.22 -10.36 -0.31
N THR A 317 -5.58 -10.49 -1.60
CA THR A 317 -6.58 -9.62 -2.25
C THR A 317 -7.91 -9.63 -1.50
N ILE A 318 -8.33 -10.78 -0.97
CA ILE A 318 -9.56 -10.90 -0.18
C ILE A 318 -9.46 -10.07 1.12
N LEU A 319 -8.32 -10.18 1.81
CA LEU A 319 -8.08 -9.43 3.04
C LEU A 319 -8.04 -7.93 2.76
N GLY A 320 -7.38 -7.53 1.67
CA GLY A 320 -7.33 -6.14 1.21
C GLY A 320 -8.72 -5.61 0.94
N ALA A 321 -9.53 -6.36 0.21
CA ALA A 321 -10.90 -6.00 -0.14
C ALA A 321 -11.80 -5.79 1.07
N TRP A 322 -11.68 -6.64 2.09
CA TRP A 322 -12.38 -6.45 3.37
C TRP A 322 -11.90 -5.21 4.12
N VAL A 323 -10.58 -5.01 4.23
CA VAL A 323 -10.02 -3.86 4.95
C VAL A 323 -10.37 -2.56 4.25
N GLY A 324 -10.28 -2.51 2.92
CA GLY A 324 -10.58 -1.33 2.11
C GLY A 324 -12.05 -0.96 2.21
N GLY A 325 -12.96 -1.94 2.13
CA GLY A 325 -14.39 -1.67 2.20
C GLY A 325 -14.90 -1.27 3.60
N LEU A 326 -14.21 -1.68 4.68
CA LEU A 326 -14.65 -1.40 6.05
C LEU A 326 -13.90 -0.28 6.75
N ALA A 327 -12.65 -0.02 6.38
CA ALA A 327 -11.74 0.80 7.17
C ALA A 327 -10.62 1.42 6.32
N TYR A 328 -10.98 1.94 5.14
CA TYR A 328 -10.03 2.72 4.35
C TYR A 328 -9.45 3.88 5.17
N SER A 329 -8.13 3.99 5.13
CA SER A 329 -7.35 5.06 5.73
C SER A 329 -6.15 5.33 4.83
N PRO A 330 -5.96 6.58 4.37
CA PRO A 330 -4.83 6.91 3.50
C PRO A 330 -3.48 6.53 4.10
N LEU A 331 -3.33 6.63 5.43
CA LEU A 331 -2.09 6.28 6.12
C LEU A 331 -1.78 4.78 6.01
N TYR A 332 -2.75 3.92 6.30
CA TYR A 332 -2.56 2.48 6.22
C TYR A 332 -2.42 2.01 4.77
N ALA A 333 -3.20 2.58 3.85
CA ALA A 333 -3.07 2.34 2.42
C ALA A 333 -1.66 2.65 1.92
N THR A 334 -1.16 3.85 2.22
CA THR A 334 0.20 4.29 1.90
C THR A 334 1.24 3.30 2.42
N PHE A 335 1.11 2.88 3.69
CA PHE A 335 2.04 1.95 4.31
C PHE A 335 2.04 0.57 3.64
N PHE A 336 0.87 -0.02 3.38
CA PHE A 336 0.77 -1.34 2.76
C PHE A 336 1.24 -1.36 1.30
N LEU A 337 0.87 -0.35 0.52
CA LEU A 337 1.36 -0.19 -0.87
C LEU A 337 2.89 -0.05 -0.91
N ALA A 338 3.45 0.76 -0.01
CA ALA A 338 4.90 0.90 0.10
C ALA A 338 5.61 -0.40 0.49
N VAL A 339 5.03 -1.17 1.42
CA VAL A 339 5.54 -2.51 1.77
C VAL A 339 5.50 -3.44 0.56
N GLY A 340 4.42 -3.42 -0.24
CA GLY A 340 4.30 -4.16 -1.50
C GLY A 340 5.41 -3.78 -2.49
N ALA A 341 5.61 -2.49 -2.75
CA ALA A 341 6.67 -2.00 -3.64
C ALA A 341 8.08 -2.45 -3.18
N GLY A 342 8.35 -2.35 -1.87
CA GLY A 342 9.60 -2.84 -1.28
C GLY A 342 9.77 -4.36 -1.40
N ALA A 343 8.69 -5.13 -1.21
CA ALA A 343 8.72 -6.57 -1.39
C ALA A 343 9.04 -6.95 -2.84
N MET A 344 8.43 -6.29 -3.82
CA MET A 344 8.72 -6.48 -5.25
C MET A 344 10.19 -6.18 -5.58
N ALA A 345 10.73 -5.07 -5.06
CA ALA A 345 12.15 -4.75 -5.23
C ALA A 345 13.06 -5.86 -4.67
N GLN A 346 12.72 -6.43 -3.51
CA GLN A 346 13.46 -7.54 -2.94
C GLN A 346 13.39 -8.80 -3.81
N VAL A 347 12.21 -9.12 -4.32
CA VAL A 347 11.99 -10.27 -5.21
C VAL A 347 12.78 -10.13 -6.50
N VAL A 348 12.77 -8.94 -7.13
CA VAL A 348 13.58 -8.64 -8.31
C VAL A 348 15.07 -8.93 -8.04
N MET A 349 15.59 -8.51 -6.89
CA MET A 349 16.97 -8.83 -6.49
C MET A 349 17.20 -10.34 -6.33
N ALA A 350 16.25 -11.09 -5.78
CA ALA A 350 16.35 -12.54 -5.62
C ALA A 350 16.34 -13.27 -6.97
N LEU A 351 15.43 -12.90 -7.87
CA LEU A 351 15.34 -13.44 -9.23
C LEU A 351 16.61 -13.12 -10.03
N TYR A 352 17.13 -11.89 -9.94
CA TYR A 352 18.37 -11.52 -10.58
C TYR A 352 19.55 -12.38 -10.12
N ARG A 353 19.64 -12.68 -8.81
CA ARG A 353 20.68 -13.58 -8.29
C ARG A 353 20.55 -14.99 -8.87
N VAL A 354 19.34 -15.54 -8.93
CA VAL A 354 19.10 -16.85 -9.54
C VAL A 354 19.51 -16.83 -11.01
N LEU A 355 19.01 -15.87 -11.80
CA LEU A 355 19.34 -15.73 -13.21
C LEU A 355 20.86 -15.57 -13.40
N GLY A 356 21.52 -14.74 -12.60
CA GLY A 356 22.97 -14.52 -12.67
C GLY A 356 23.81 -15.74 -12.33
N SER A 357 23.35 -16.59 -11.41
CA SER A 357 24.07 -17.83 -11.04
C SER A 357 23.81 -19.00 -11.97
N GLU A 358 22.65 -19.03 -12.63
CA GLU A 358 22.11 -20.23 -13.28
C GLU A 358 21.90 -20.10 -14.80
N ALA A 359 21.90 -18.88 -15.36
CA ALA A 359 21.62 -18.65 -16.78
C ALA A 359 22.78 -19.03 -17.70
N VAL A 360 22.44 -19.57 -18.87
CA VAL A 360 23.41 -19.92 -19.89
C VAL A 360 23.95 -18.64 -20.55
N GLY A 361 25.25 -18.37 -20.41
CA GLY A 361 25.89 -17.17 -20.97
C GLY A 361 25.75 -15.91 -20.10
N GLY A 362 25.27 -16.04 -18.87
CA GLY A 362 25.12 -14.94 -17.90
C GLY A 362 23.73 -14.28 -17.90
N ALA A 363 23.50 -13.37 -16.95
CA ALA A 363 22.19 -12.74 -16.77
C ALA A 363 21.78 -11.85 -17.95
N TRP A 364 22.72 -11.10 -18.53
CA TRP A 364 22.45 -10.03 -19.51
C TRP A 364 22.80 -10.44 -20.94
N THR A 365 22.33 -11.60 -21.39
CA THR A 365 22.35 -11.92 -22.82
C THR A 365 21.35 -11.02 -23.57
N PRO A 366 21.52 -10.78 -24.89
CA PRO A 366 20.54 -10.00 -25.66
C PRO A 366 19.11 -10.55 -25.56
N LEU A 367 18.97 -11.88 -25.47
CA LEU A 367 17.70 -12.55 -25.28
C LEU A 367 17.06 -12.19 -23.93
N ASN A 368 17.82 -12.26 -22.84
CA ASN A 368 17.32 -11.94 -21.49
C ASN A 368 17.03 -10.45 -21.32
N ALA A 369 17.88 -9.58 -21.86
CA ALA A 369 17.63 -8.13 -21.87
C ALA A 369 16.34 -7.79 -22.65
N GLY A 370 16.15 -8.43 -23.81
CA GLY A 370 14.91 -8.34 -24.57
C GLY A 370 13.70 -8.85 -23.77
N ALA A 371 13.86 -9.94 -23.01
CA ALA A 371 12.80 -10.48 -22.17
C ALA A 371 12.36 -9.49 -21.08
N VAL A 372 13.29 -8.83 -20.38
CA VAL A 372 12.98 -7.79 -19.38
C VAL A 372 12.15 -6.68 -20.02
N LEU A 373 12.57 -6.18 -21.18
CA LEU A 373 11.84 -5.14 -21.90
C LEU A 373 10.44 -5.60 -22.33
N VAL A 374 10.33 -6.82 -22.87
CA VAL A 374 9.02 -7.40 -23.23
C VAL A 374 8.11 -7.51 -22.01
N GLY A 375 8.64 -7.88 -20.84
CA GLY A 375 7.86 -7.93 -19.61
C GLY A 375 7.30 -6.56 -19.25
N MET A 376 8.14 -5.53 -19.23
CA MET A 376 7.70 -4.16 -18.99
C MET A 376 6.67 -3.69 -20.02
N LEU A 377 6.85 -4.03 -21.31
CA LEU A 377 5.91 -3.67 -22.38
C LEU A 377 4.58 -4.40 -22.26
N VAL A 378 4.57 -5.66 -21.84
CA VAL A 378 3.33 -6.41 -21.58
C VAL A 378 2.54 -5.72 -20.47
N MET A 379 3.19 -5.35 -19.36
CA MET A 379 2.53 -4.65 -18.27
C MET A 379 2.03 -3.26 -18.67
N TYR A 380 2.83 -2.51 -19.43
CA TYR A 380 2.41 -1.22 -19.96
C TYR A 380 1.21 -1.35 -20.90
N ALA A 381 1.20 -2.36 -21.77
CA ALA A 381 0.08 -2.63 -22.68
C ALA A 381 -1.18 -3.08 -21.94
N THR A 382 -1.06 -3.90 -20.89
CA THR A 382 -2.21 -4.24 -20.04
C THR A 382 -2.76 -3.02 -19.32
N GLY A 383 -1.88 -2.12 -18.84
CA GLY A 383 -2.30 -0.84 -18.29
C GLY A 383 -3.05 0.02 -19.30
N LEU A 384 -2.58 0.12 -20.55
CA LEU A 384 -3.27 0.88 -21.61
C LEU A 384 -4.63 0.28 -22.03
N LEU A 385 -4.77 -1.03 -22.01
CA LEU A 385 -6.04 -1.71 -22.34
C LEU A 385 -7.11 -1.49 -21.27
N VAL A 386 -6.66 -1.18 -20.07
CA VAL A 386 -7.47 -0.93 -18.89
C VAL A 386 -7.08 0.47 -18.40
N ALA A 387 -7.08 1.46 -19.30
CA ALA A 387 -6.89 2.89 -19.04
C ALA A 387 -8.14 3.67 -19.44
#